data_AF-A0A7W1CHM4-F1
#
_entry.id   AF-A0A7W1CHM4-F1
#
_cell.length_a   1.000
_cell.length_b   1.000
_cell.length_c   1.000
_cell.angle_alpha   90.00
_cell.angle_beta   90.00
_cell.angle_gamma   90.00
#
_symmetry.space_group_name_H-M   'P 1'
#
loop_
_entity.id
_entity.type
_entity.pdbx_description
1 polymer ?
#
loop_
_entity_poly.entity_id
_entity_poly.type
_entity_poly.pdbx_seq_one_letter_code
_entity_poly.pdbx_strand_id
1 'polypeptide(L)'
;MEAFVGQEILAYSLPIAKSHLYYWHRESRGSQAEVDYLFQRGSDIIPIEVKSGSGTPLKSLHLFLQEHPRTPHGVRISTHNYSHHEQIHSLPLYATLLWHLSNKKKLCIGSVNLNQTIACATPPFSVF
;
A
#
# COMPACT_ATOMS: atom_id res chain seq x y z
N MET A 1 10.63 -11.64 -3.04
CA MET A 1 10.31 -10.53 -2.11
C MET A 1 8.88 -10.04 -2.34
N GLU A 2 8.46 -9.86 -3.60
CA GLU A 2 7.08 -9.53 -3.97
C GLU A 2 6.04 -10.41 -3.28
N ALA A 3 6.11 -11.74 -3.44
CA ALA A 3 5.15 -12.66 -2.82
C ALA A 3 5.03 -12.51 -1.29
N PHE A 4 6.14 -12.24 -0.60
CA PHE A 4 6.14 -11.97 0.84
C PHE A 4 5.43 -10.65 1.17
N VAL A 5 5.72 -9.58 0.42
CA VAL A 5 5.00 -8.29 0.55
C VAL A 5 3.51 -8.46 0.28
N GLY A 6 3.13 -9.24 -0.74
CA GLY A 6 1.73 -9.56 -1.04
C GLY A 6 1.04 -10.28 0.13
N GLN A 7 1.72 -11.25 0.74
CA GLN A 7 1.22 -11.93 1.95
C GLN A 7 1.05 -10.98 3.13
N GLU A 8 2.02 -10.10 3.39
CA GLU A 8 1.91 -9.10 4.46
C GLU A 8 0.72 -8.16 4.24
N ILE A 9 0.51 -7.64 3.02
CA ILE A 9 -0.64 -6.78 2.68
C ILE A 9 -1.96 -7.52 2.96
N LEU A 10 -2.05 -8.80 2.62
CA LEU A 10 -3.23 -9.63 2.88
C LEU A 10 -3.39 -9.92 4.37
N ALA A 11 -2.32 -10.21 5.10
CA ALA A 11 -2.34 -10.53 6.53
C ALA A 11 -2.89 -9.39 7.38
N TYR A 12 -2.61 -8.13 7.01
CA TYR A 12 -3.12 -6.95 7.71
C TYR A 12 -4.46 -6.43 7.17
N SER A 13 -5.08 -7.19 6.27
CA SER A 13 -6.44 -6.89 5.80
C SER A 13 -7.49 -7.25 6.85
N LEU A 14 -8.70 -6.69 6.71
CA LEU A 14 -9.77 -6.95 7.69
C LEU A 14 -10.19 -8.42 7.61
N PRO A 15 -10.26 -9.16 8.74
CA PRO A 15 -10.65 -10.57 8.72
C PRO A 15 -12.06 -10.80 8.15
N ILE A 16 -12.94 -9.81 8.30
CA ILE A 16 -14.34 -9.87 7.88
C ILE A 16 -14.54 -9.58 6.38
N ALA A 17 -13.51 -9.07 5.69
CA ALA A 17 -13.61 -8.70 4.29
C ALA A 17 -12.51 -9.40 3.49
N LYS A 18 -12.89 -10.07 2.40
CA LYS A 18 -11.92 -10.67 1.49
C LYS A 18 -11.13 -9.55 0.82
N SER A 19 -9.83 -9.50 1.11
CA SER A 19 -8.92 -8.56 0.47
C SER A 19 -8.40 -9.12 -0.84
N HIS A 20 -8.23 -8.24 -1.81
CA HIS A 20 -7.74 -8.58 -3.15
C HIS A 20 -6.46 -7.80 -3.43
N LEU A 21 -5.49 -8.47 -4.03
CA LEU A 21 -4.31 -7.83 -4.59
C LEU A 21 -4.62 -7.46 -6.04
N TYR A 22 -4.35 -6.22 -6.39
CA TYR A 22 -4.45 -5.70 -7.75
C TYR A 22 -3.06 -5.28 -8.19
N TYR A 23 -2.78 -5.35 -9.48
CA TYR A 23 -1.55 -4.88 -10.10
C TYR A 23 -1.92 -3.96 -11.27
N TRP A 24 -0.96 -3.18 -11.74
CA TRP A 24 -1.14 -2.38 -12.94
C TRP A 24 -0.15 -2.81 -13.99
N HIS A 25 -0.65 -3.01 -15.21
CA HIS A 25 0.16 -3.38 -16.35
C HIS A 25 -0.20 -2.51 -17.54
N ARG A 26 0.82 -2.06 -18.26
CA ARG A 26 0.68 -1.21 -19.45
C ARG A 26 1.35 -1.87 -20.63
N GLU A 27 0.54 -2.15 -21.65
CA GLU A 27 1.00 -2.62 -22.95
C GLU A 27 1.02 -1.46 -23.96
N SER A 28 2.21 -1.08 -24.41
CA SER A 28 2.38 -0.14 -25.53
C SER A 28 3.49 -0.64 -26.45
N ARG A 29 3.39 -0.35 -27.75
CA ARG A 29 4.40 -0.74 -28.74
C ARG A 29 5.77 -0.19 -28.33
N GLY A 30 6.68 -1.07 -27.91
CA GLY A 30 8.05 -0.73 -27.49
C GLY A 30 8.22 -0.24 -26.05
N SER A 31 7.15 -0.23 -25.23
CA SER A 31 7.27 0.14 -23.81
C SER A 31 6.24 -0.62 -22.97
N GLN A 32 6.72 -1.62 -22.24
CA GLN A 32 5.97 -2.34 -21.21
C GLN A 32 6.36 -1.81 -19.83
N ALA A 33 5.37 -1.69 -18.95
CA ALA A 33 5.57 -1.31 -17.56
C ALA A 33 4.57 -2.04 -16.68
N GLU A 34 5.02 -2.40 -15.49
CA GLU A 34 4.24 -3.13 -14.51
C GLU A 34 4.55 -2.62 -13.11
N VAL A 35 3.51 -2.42 -12.32
CA VAL A 35 3.56 -2.10 -10.89
C VAL A 35 3.01 -3.30 -10.13
N ASP A 36 3.80 -3.82 -9.19
CA ASP A 36 3.53 -5.10 -8.51
C ASP A 36 2.19 -5.12 -7.79
N TYR A 37 1.88 -4.05 -7.03
CA TYR A 37 0.64 -3.96 -6.27
C TYR A 37 0.00 -2.56 -6.34
N LEU A 38 -1.32 -2.51 -6.26
CA LEU A 38 -2.11 -1.29 -6.06
C LEU A 38 -2.83 -1.37 -4.73
N PHE A 39 -2.71 -0.31 -3.94
CA PHE A 39 -3.39 -0.16 -2.66
C PHE A 39 -4.48 0.90 -2.73
N GLN A 40 -5.73 0.52 -2.46
CA GLN A 40 -6.84 1.45 -2.45
C GLN A 40 -7.00 2.11 -1.08
N ARG A 41 -6.91 3.45 -1.06
CA ARG A 41 -7.18 4.29 0.11
C ARG A 41 -8.34 5.23 -0.18
N GLY A 42 -9.56 4.75 0.03
CA GLY A 42 -10.76 5.50 -0.33
C GLY A 42 -10.87 5.67 -1.85
N SER A 43 -10.81 6.91 -2.33
CA SER A 43 -10.79 7.25 -3.76
C SER A 43 -9.39 7.19 -4.37
N ASP A 44 -8.34 7.16 -3.54
CA ASP A 44 -6.96 7.16 -4.01
C ASP A 44 -6.51 5.73 -4.31
N ILE A 45 -5.77 5.56 -5.41
CA ILE A 45 -5.05 4.33 -5.73
C ILE A 45 -3.57 4.62 -5.58
N ILE A 46 -2.91 3.91 -4.66
CA ILE A 46 -1.49 4.10 -4.36
C ILE A 46 -0.70 2.94 -4.97
N PRO A 47 0.20 3.20 -5.94
CA PRO A 47 1.03 2.17 -6.54
C PRO A 47 2.16 1.77 -5.58
N ILE A 48 2.41 0.46 -5.48
CA ILE A 48 3.46 -0.14 -4.68
C ILE A 48 4.38 -0.94 -5.60
N GLU A 49 5.67 -0.64 -5.55
CA GLU A 49 6.72 -1.38 -6.26
C GLU A 49 7.71 -1.99 -5.26
N VAL A 50 8.01 -3.27 -5.41
CA VAL A 50 8.84 -4.07 -4.51
C VAL A 50 10.20 -4.30 -5.15
N LYS A 51 11.27 -4.03 -4.41
CA LYS A 51 12.65 -4.22 -4.90
C LYS A 51 13.52 -4.92 -3.87
N SER A 52 14.16 -6.00 -4.29
CA SER A 52 15.07 -6.81 -3.48
C SER A 52 16.49 -6.25 -3.38
N GLY A 53 16.90 -5.40 -4.32
CA GLY A 53 18.26 -4.84 -4.38
C GLY A 53 18.30 -3.36 -4.73
N SER A 54 19.49 -2.79 -4.67
CA SER A 54 19.78 -1.42 -5.09
C SER A 54 19.87 -1.30 -6.61
N GLY A 55 19.63 -0.09 -7.13
CA GLY A 55 20.07 0.28 -8.47
C GLY A 55 19.08 0.07 -9.62
N THR A 56 17.95 -0.62 -9.42
CA THR A 56 16.91 -0.69 -10.47
C THR A 56 16.07 0.58 -10.49
N PRO A 57 15.96 1.29 -11.63
CA PRO A 57 15.09 2.44 -11.77
C PRO A 57 13.63 2.08 -11.45
N LEU A 58 12.91 3.00 -10.82
CA LEU A 58 11.47 2.88 -10.55
C LEU A 58 10.66 3.32 -11.78
N LYS A 59 11.05 2.83 -12.97
CA LYS A 59 10.49 3.32 -14.25
C LYS A 59 8.97 3.12 -14.31
N SER A 60 8.49 1.95 -13.88
CA SER A 60 7.06 1.65 -13.85
C SER A 60 6.31 2.54 -12.86
N LEU A 61 6.82 2.69 -11.62
CA LEU A 61 6.22 3.59 -10.63
C LEU A 61 6.11 5.04 -11.12
N HIS A 62 7.19 5.59 -11.69
CA HIS A 62 7.16 6.96 -12.22
C HIS A 62 6.17 7.08 -13.38
N LEU A 63 6.13 6.11 -14.29
CA LEU A 63 5.19 6.12 -15.41
C LEU A 63 3.74 6.04 -14.92
N PHE A 64 3.45 5.20 -13.92
CA PHE A 64 2.13 5.13 -13.31
C PHE A 64 1.70 6.50 -12.77
N LEU A 65 2.59 7.17 -12.01
CA LEU A 65 2.30 8.46 -11.40
C LEU A 65 2.12 9.58 -12.45
N GLN A 66 2.85 9.50 -13.56
CA GLN A 66 2.67 10.42 -14.70
C GLN A 66 1.31 10.22 -15.39
N GLU A 67 0.88 8.97 -15.60
CA GLU A 67 -0.40 8.66 -16.24
C GLU A 67 -1.61 8.89 -15.33
N HIS A 68 -1.41 8.90 -14.01
CA HIS A 68 -2.46 9.08 -13.02
C HIS A 68 -2.16 10.26 -12.07
N PRO A 69 -2.26 11.53 -12.52
CA PRO A 69 -1.87 12.71 -11.73
C PRO A 69 -2.67 12.95 -10.44
N ARG A 70 -3.82 12.29 -10.28
CA ARG A 70 -4.61 12.32 -9.03
C ARG A 70 -4.05 11.41 -7.94
N THR A 71 -3.10 10.55 -8.29
CA THR A 71 -2.42 9.67 -7.33
C THR A 71 -1.53 10.52 -6.44
N PRO A 72 -1.69 10.46 -5.10
CA PRO A 72 -0.98 11.37 -4.21
C PRO A 72 0.52 11.08 -4.10
N HIS A 73 0.92 9.82 -4.16
CA HIS A 73 2.31 9.35 -4.09
C HIS A 73 2.39 7.88 -4.50
N GLY A 74 3.61 7.41 -4.77
CA GLY A 74 3.94 5.99 -4.88
C GLY A 74 4.74 5.47 -3.69
N VAL A 75 4.78 4.15 -3.55
CA VAL A 75 5.53 3.47 -2.49
C VAL A 75 6.52 2.49 -3.09
N ARG A 76 7.77 2.57 -2.65
CA ARG A 76 8.77 1.53 -2.90
C ARG A 76 8.98 0.74 -1.63
N ILE A 77 8.86 -0.58 -1.67
CA ILE A 77 9.24 -1.47 -0.55
C ILE A 77 10.56 -2.13 -0.89
N SER A 78 11.56 -2.01 -0.01
CA SER A 78 12.90 -2.55 -0.26
C SER A 78 13.63 -2.95 1.02
N THR A 79 14.85 -3.48 0.88
CA THR A 79 15.75 -3.75 2.01
C THR A 79 16.48 -2.50 2.51
N HIS A 80 16.32 -1.36 1.83
CA HIS A 80 16.93 -0.09 2.22
C HIS A 80 16.15 0.64 3.31
N ASN A 81 16.84 1.51 4.02
CA ASN A 81 16.23 2.42 4.99
C ASN A 81 15.19 3.34 4.34
N TYR A 82 14.35 3.92 5.19
CA TYR A 82 13.37 4.90 4.75
C TYR A 82 14.05 6.04 3.99
N SER A 83 13.49 6.38 2.84
CA SER A 83 13.89 7.57 2.08
C SER A 83 12.70 8.14 1.36
N HIS A 84 12.65 9.46 1.22
CA HIS A 84 11.63 10.13 0.44
C HIS A 84 12.28 10.88 -0.71
N HIS A 85 11.80 10.63 -1.93
CA HIS A 85 12.29 11.32 -3.12
C HIS A 85 11.09 11.69 -4.00
N GLU A 86 10.93 12.98 -4.27
CA GLU A 86 9.79 13.55 -5.01
C GLU A 86 8.44 13.13 -4.43
N GLN A 87 7.71 12.25 -5.12
CA GLN A 87 6.40 11.72 -4.77
C GLN A 87 6.47 10.23 -4.40
N ILE A 88 7.65 9.72 -4.06
CA ILE A 88 7.88 8.30 -3.77
C ILE A 88 8.41 8.13 -2.34
N HIS A 89 7.63 7.41 -1.53
CA HIS A 89 8.06 6.95 -0.22
C HIS A 89 8.73 5.58 -0.35
N SER A 90 10.03 5.52 -0.05
CA SER A 90 10.74 4.25 0.07
C SER A 90 10.69 3.77 1.50
N LEU A 91 10.15 2.58 1.69
CA LEU A 91 9.99 1.95 2.99
C LEU A 91 10.91 0.73 3.08
N PRO A 92 11.54 0.50 4.24
CA PRO A 92 12.14 -0.78 4.52
C PRO A 92 11.04 -1.84 4.64
N LEU A 93 11.36 -3.09 4.30
CA LEU A 93 10.40 -4.21 4.28
C LEU A 93 9.59 -4.34 5.59
N TYR A 94 10.25 -4.16 6.74
CA TYR A 94 9.61 -4.25 8.06
C TYR A 94 8.59 -3.12 8.34
N ALA A 95 8.66 -2.00 7.61
CA ALA A 95 7.75 -0.87 7.79
C ALA A 95 6.45 -1.00 6.99
N THR A 96 6.30 -2.07 6.20
CA THR A 96 5.09 -2.35 5.40
C THR A 96 3.83 -2.32 6.26
N LEU A 97 3.88 -2.95 7.45
CA LEU A 97 2.79 -2.96 8.43
C LEU A 97 2.41 -1.55 8.89
N LEU A 98 3.40 -0.78 9.36
CA LEU A 98 3.17 0.56 9.89
C LEU A 98 2.55 1.49 8.85
N TRP A 99 3.05 1.41 7.61
CA TRP A 99 2.49 2.15 6.50
C TRP A 99 1.05 1.70 6.19
N HIS A 100 0.80 0.39 6.14
CA HIS A 100 -0.53 -0.16 5.88
C HIS A 100 -1.56 0.33 6.90
N LEU A 101 -1.23 0.30 8.19
CA LEU A 101 -2.11 0.77 9.26
C LEU A 101 -2.32 2.28 9.24
N SER A 102 -1.27 3.06 8.99
CA SER A 102 -1.35 4.53 8.85
C SER A 102 -2.26 4.96 7.70
N ASN A 103 -2.34 4.14 6.64
CA ASN A 103 -3.12 4.44 5.44
C ASN A 103 -4.52 3.80 5.43
N LYS A 104 -4.92 3.08 6.48
CA LYS A 104 -6.32 2.63 6.60
C LYS A 104 -7.20 3.83 6.94
N LYS A 105 -8.31 3.99 6.20
CA LYS A 105 -9.40 4.84 6.69
C LYS A 105 -9.88 4.28 8.03
N LYS A 106 -10.17 5.16 9.00
CA LYS A 106 -10.97 4.78 10.18
C LYS A 106 -12.25 4.16 9.66
N LEU A 107 -12.40 2.86 9.86
CA LEU A 107 -13.66 2.17 9.60
C LEU A 107 -14.63 2.63 10.70
N CYS A 108 -15.41 3.67 10.42
CA CYS A 108 -16.59 3.97 11.24
C CYS A 108 -17.60 2.88 10.94
N ILE A 109 -17.61 1.82 11.76
CA ILE A 109 -18.70 0.86 11.76
C ILE A 109 -19.96 1.65 12.11
N GLY A 110 -20.95 1.62 11.22
CA GLY A 110 -22.14 2.47 11.30
C GLY A 110 -22.79 2.43 12.68
N SER A 111 -23.24 3.60 13.14
CA SER A 111 -24.03 3.74 14.36
C SER A 111 -25.23 2.81 14.34
N VAL A 112 -25.19 1.75 15.14
CA VAL A 112 -26.41 1.16 15.69
C VAL A 112 -26.71 1.95 16.96
N ASN A 113 -27.75 2.76 16.91
CA ASN A 113 -28.23 3.51 18.07
C ASN A 113 -28.76 2.53 19.13
N LEU A 114 -28.15 2.56 20.32
CA LEU A 114 -28.84 2.51 21.62
C LEU A 114 -27.83 2.86 22.72
N ASN A 115 -27.75 4.16 23.03
CA ASN A 115 -27.31 4.72 24.31
C ASN A 115 -26.15 4.07 25.07
N GLN A 116 -24.95 3.92 24.49
CA GLN A 116 -23.71 3.82 25.29
C GLN A 116 -22.43 4.08 24.49
N THR A 117 -21.46 4.66 25.19
CA THR A 117 -20.19 5.27 24.77
C THR A 117 -19.47 4.61 23.59
N ILE A 118 -19.13 5.44 22.59
CA ILE A 118 -18.33 5.09 21.41
C ILE A 118 -16.91 4.72 21.87
N ALA A 119 -16.64 3.42 21.99
CA ALA A 119 -15.27 2.92 22.06
C ALA A 119 -14.79 2.64 20.63
N CYS A 120 -13.96 3.53 20.09
CA CYS A 120 -13.17 3.22 18.89
C CYS A 120 -12.23 2.06 19.24
N ALA A 121 -12.58 0.84 18.86
CA ALA A 121 -11.72 -0.32 19.07
C ALA A 121 -10.47 -0.20 18.18
N THR A 122 -9.34 0.19 18.78
CA THR A 122 -8.04 -0.20 18.25
C THR A 122 -7.92 -1.73 18.40
N PRO A 123 -7.47 -2.47 17.37
CA PRO A 123 -7.12 -3.87 17.59
C PRO A 123 -6.10 -3.95 18.73
N PRO A 124 -6.24 -4.89 19.68
CA PRO A 124 -5.28 -5.02 20.76
C PRO A 124 -3.93 -5.41 20.14
N PHE A 125 -2.99 -4.46 20.14
CA PHE A 125 -1.59 -4.77 19.92
C PHE A 125 -1.15 -5.68 21.07
N SER A 126 -1.12 -6.98 20.80
CA SER A 126 -0.38 -7.94 21.62
C SER A 126 0.98 -8.07 20.95
N VAL A 127 1.97 -7.35 21.45
CA VAL A 127 3.37 -7.60 21.12
C VAL A 127 3.72 -8.91 21.82
N PHE A 128 4.12 -9.93 21.05
CA PHE A 128 4.96 -11.02 21.53
C PHE A 128 6.40 -10.72 21.14
#